data_AF-M6Q1L2-F1
#
_entry.id   AF-M6Q1L2-F1
#
_cell.length_a   1.000
_cell.length_b   1.000
_cell.length_c   1.000
_cell.angle_alpha   90.00
_cell.angle_beta   90.00
_cell.angle_gamma   90.00
#
_symmetry.space_group_name_H-M   'P 1'
#
loop_
_entity.id
_entity.type
_entity.pdbx_description
1 polymer ?
#
loop_
_entity_poly.entity_id
_entity_poly.type
_entity_poly.pdbx_seq_one_letter_code
_entity_poly.pdbx_strand_id
1 'polypeptide(L)'
;MKNIEVTNRIKIAINFLKESRGLNQNQIALKLRTTPGTVTRLLNGENSLTESMALVFEYVFGISSNWLLFEKGEMLMPPRYLENKEDTELLHKINKRMGMRNLIESLLRLSDRDLSVIQATAKKLEL
;
A
#
# COMPACT_ATOMS: atom_id res chain seq x y z
N MET A 1 12.36 -10.92 27.35
CA MET A 1 13.58 -10.89 26.52
C MET A 1 13.37 -9.90 25.38
N LYS A 2 14.33 -9.02 25.11
CA LYS A 2 14.32 -8.21 23.86
C LYS A 2 14.35 -9.18 22.67
N ASN A 3 13.36 -9.11 21.78
CA ASN A 3 13.40 -9.88 20.55
C ASN A 3 14.28 -9.13 19.53
N ILE A 4 15.60 -9.35 19.65
CA ILE A 4 16.64 -8.68 18.87
C ILE A 4 16.40 -8.86 17.37
N GLU A 5 15.92 -10.03 16.96
CA GLU A 5 15.62 -10.37 15.57
C GLU A 5 14.48 -9.51 15.00
N VAL A 6 13.36 -9.40 15.73
CA VAL A 6 12.24 -8.52 15.34
C VAL A 6 12.71 -7.05 15.28
N THR A 7 13.49 -6.59 16.25
CA THR A 7 14.05 -5.23 16.24
C THR A 7 14.93 -4.98 15.01
N ASN A 8 15.76 -5.95 14.60
CA ASN A 8 16.58 -5.84 13.39
C ASN A 8 15.73 -5.77 12.13
N ARG A 9 14.68 -6.58 12.02
CA ARG A 9 13.73 -6.53 10.88
C ARG A 9 12.99 -5.20 10.79
N ILE A 10 12.60 -4.60 11.93
CA ILE A 10 12.01 -3.26 11.95
C ILE A 10 13.01 -2.21 11.44
N LYS A 11 14.29 -2.29 11.83
CA LYS A 11 15.32 -1.37 11.32
C LYS A 11 15.47 -1.47 9.81
N ILE A 12 15.52 -2.69 9.26
CA ILE A 12 15.57 -2.94 7.82
C ILE A 12 14.34 -2.31 7.14
N ALA A 13 13.13 -2.59 7.66
CA ALA A 13 11.89 -2.04 7.15
C ALA A 13 11.86 -0.51 7.15
N ILE A 14 12.27 0.13 8.24
CA ILE A 14 12.30 1.58 8.38
C ILE A 14 13.34 2.20 7.43
N ASN A 15 14.53 1.61 7.31
CA ASN A 15 15.56 2.10 6.39
C ASN A 15 15.12 1.99 4.93
N PHE A 16 14.51 0.87 4.54
CA PHE A 16 13.91 0.73 3.22
C PHE A 16 12.90 1.84 2.93
N LEU A 17 12.03 2.18 3.88
CA LEU A 17 11.04 3.26 3.69
C LEU A 17 11.69 4.65 3.56
N LYS A 18 12.80 4.89 4.26
CA LYS A 18 13.57 6.13 4.14
C LYS A 18 14.24 6.23 2.77
N GLU A 19 14.94 5.19 2.36
CA GLU A 19 15.77 5.19 1.15
C GLU A 19 14.93 5.10 -0.13
N SER A 20 13.94 4.21 -0.17
CA SER A 20 13.16 3.97 -1.40
C SER A 20 11.98 4.92 -1.57
N ARG A 21 11.45 5.50 -0.48
CA ARG A 21 10.23 6.34 -0.51
C ARG A 21 10.43 7.75 0.06
N GLY A 22 11.65 8.10 0.47
CA GLY A 22 11.97 9.43 1.01
C GLY A 22 11.21 9.78 2.29
N LEU A 23 10.68 8.77 3.01
CA LEU A 23 9.88 9.02 4.21
C LEU A 23 10.78 9.27 5.41
N ASN A 24 10.55 10.36 6.15
CA ASN A 24 11.20 10.57 7.44
C ASN A 24 10.45 9.84 8.57
N GLN A 25 11.09 9.72 9.74
CA GLN A 25 10.54 8.96 10.87
C GLN A 25 9.20 9.53 11.39
N ASN A 26 8.99 10.84 11.33
CA ASN A 26 7.73 11.46 11.74
C ASN A 26 6.59 11.09 10.79
N GLN A 27 6.85 11.09 9.48
CA GLN A 27 5.87 10.67 8.47
C GLN A 27 5.53 9.18 8.60
N ILE A 28 6.52 8.34 8.92
CA ILE A 28 6.30 6.91 9.19
C ILE A 28 5.43 6.74 10.44
N ALA A 29 5.76 7.43 11.55
CA ALA A 29 4.98 7.38 12.78
C ALA A 29 3.51 7.80 12.56
N LEU A 30 3.31 8.90 11.81
CA LEU A 30 1.99 9.39 11.43
C LEU A 30 1.19 8.33 10.65
N LYS A 31 1.82 7.72 9.65
CA LYS A 31 1.22 6.65 8.83
C LYS A 31 0.91 5.38 9.62
N LEU A 32 1.72 5.07 10.64
CA LEU A 32 1.49 3.99 11.60
C LEU A 32 0.47 4.35 12.70
N ARG A 33 -0.10 5.56 12.68
CA ARG A 33 -1.00 6.08 13.71
C ARG A 33 -0.40 6.00 15.11
N THR A 34 0.88 6.32 15.22
CA THR A 34 1.64 6.30 16.48
C THR A 34 2.50 7.56 16.63
N THR A 35 3.18 7.67 17.76
CA THR A 35 4.10 8.80 18.02
C THR A 35 5.51 8.49 17.51
N PRO A 36 6.31 9.51 17.14
CA PRO A 36 7.72 9.32 16.79
C PRO A 36 8.51 8.61 17.89
N GLY A 37 8.18 8.88 19.17
CA GLY A 37 8.78 8.21 20.33
C GLY A 37 8.47 6.71 20.40
N THR A 38 7.27 6.28 20.00
CA THR A 38 6.96 4.84 19.88
C THR A 38 7.82 4.18 18.82
N VAL A 39 8.05 4.84 17.68
CA VAL A 39 8.94 4.32 16.62
C VAL A 39 10.38 4.22 17.11
N THR A 40 10.89 5.23 17.82
CA THR A 40 12.23 5.18 18.43
C THR A 40 12.36 4.00 19.41
N ARG A 41 11.37 3.81 20.29
CA ARG A 41 11.37 2.69 21.24
C ARG A 41 11.33 1.33 20.56
N LEU A 42 10.60 1.20 19.44
CA LEU A 42 10.62 -0.01 18.60
C LEU A 42 12.01 -0.27 18.02
N LEU A 43 12.66 0.76 17.46
CA LEU A 43 14.01 0.66 16.89
C LEU A 43 15.09 0.32 17.93
N ASN A 44 14.89 0.74 19.19
CA ASN A 44 15.78 0.42 20.31
C ASN A 44 15.47 -0.94 20.98
N GLY A 45 14.38 -1.60 20.55
CA GLY A 45 13.88 -2.83 21.17
C GLY A 45 13.36 -2.61 22.59
N GLU A 46 13.01 -1.38 22.95
CA GLU A 46 12.36 -1.03 24.23
C GLU A 46 10.87 -1.37 24.20
N ASN A 47 10.25 -1.28 23.02
CA ASN A 47 8.89 -1.76 22.76
C ASN A 47 8.91 -2.98 21.83
N SER A 48 8.06 -3.95 22.11
CA SER A 48 7.78 -5.06 21.18
C SER A 48 6.84 -4.59 20.07
N LEU A 49 7.03 -5.11 18.85
CA LEU A 49 6.07 -4.95 17.76
C LEU A 49 4.83 -5.78 18.06
N THR A 50 3.67 -5.13 18.12
CA THR A 50 2.39 -5.82 18.26
C THR A 50 1.93 -6.34 16.90
N GLU A 51 1.12 -7.40 16.91
CA GLU A 51 0.52 -7.95 15.69
C GLU A 51 -0.32 -6.90 14.96
N SER A 52 -1.13 -6.12 15.68
CA SER A 52 -1.91 -5.03 15.10
C SER A 52 -1.02 -4.00 14.38
N MET A 53 0.14 -3.68 14.95
CA MET A 53 1.06 -2.72 14.33
C MET A 53 1.79 -3.33 13.12
N ALA A 54 2.12 -4.63 13.17
CA ALA A 54 2.66 -5.36 12.02
C ALA A 54 1.66 -5.40 10.84
N LEU A 55 0.37 -5.59 11.11
CA LEU A 55 -0.68 -5.50 10.10
C LEU A 55 -0.80 -4.10 9.48
N VAL A 56 -0.60 -3.04 10.28
CA VAL A 56 -0.55 -1.67 9.73
C VAL A 56 0.68 -1.47 8.84
N PHE A 57 1.84 -2.06 9.17
CA PHE A 57 3.00 -2.04 8.27
C PHE A 57 2.68 -2.68 6.91
N GLU A 58 1.99 -3.81 6.92
CA GLU A 58 1.59 -4.52 5.72
C GLU A 58 0.58 -3.74 4.89
N TYR A 59 -0.47 -3.23 5.54
CA TYR A 59 -1.51 -2.47 4.86
C TYR A 59 -0.99 -1.14 4.30
N VAL A 60 -0.22 -0.38 5.08
CA VAL A 60 0.18 0.98 4.70
C VAL A 60 1.42 1.00 3.82
N PHE A 61 2.37 0.10 4.09
CA PHE A 61 3.66 0.12 3.42
C PHE A 61 3.89 -1.07 2.50
N GLY A 62 3.07 -2.12 2.54
CA GLY A 62 3.31 -3.36 1.80
C GLY A 62 4.49 -4.14 2.37
N ILE A 63 4.79 -3.99 3.67
CA ILE A 63 5.84 -4.76 4.36
C ILE A 63 5.16 -5.92 5.10
N SER A 64 5.51 -7.15 4.78
CA SER A 64 4.86 -8.35 5.30
C SER A 64 4.90 -8.42 6.83
N SER A 65 3.73 -8.58 7.44
CA SER A 65 3.58 -8.79 8.88
C SER A 65 4.20 -10.12 9.33
N ASN A 66 4.06 -11.17 8.50
CA ASN A 66 4.67 -12.48 8.71
C ASN A 66 6.20 -12.42 8.68
N TRP A 67 6.78 -11.66 7.75
CA TRP A 67 8.22 -11.45 7.72
C TRP A 67 8.69 -10.68 8.96
N LEU A 68 8.01 -9.58 9.32
CA LEU A 68 8.37 -8.77 10.48
C LEU A 68 8.37 -9.57 11.80
N LEU A 69 7.31 -10.34 12.05
CA LEU A 69 7.13 -11.06 13.32
C LEU A 69 7.89 -12.39 13.37
N PHE A 70 7.89 -13.14 12.26
CA PHE A 70 8.29 -14.55 12.26
C PHE A 70 9.39 -14.90 11.25
N GLU A 71 9.90 -13.93 10.48
CA GLU A 71 10.88 -14.16 9.41
C GLU A 71 10.38 -15.15 8.34
N LYS A 72 9.07 -15.15 8.09
CA LYS A 72 8.46 -16.03 7.08
C LYS A 72 8.16 -15.25 5.81
N GLY A 73 8.62 -15.79 4.67
CA GLY A 73 8.40 -15.23 3.35
C GLY A 73 9.29 -14.03 3.04
N GLU A 74 8.88 -13.23 2.07
CA GLU A 74 9.61 -12.03 1.63
C GLU A 74 9.21 -10.80 2.45
N MET A 75 10.14 -9.84 2.59
CA MET A 75 9.88 -8.59 3.29
C MET A 75 8.76 -7.77 2.63
N LEU A 76 8.77 -7.70 1.29
CA LEU A 76 7.82 -6.92 0.53
C LEU A 76 6.67 -7.82 0.08
N MET A 77 5.46 -7.39 0.38
CA MET A 77 4.28 -7.98 -0.25
C MET A 77 4.35 -7.69 -1.74
N PRO A 78 3.96 -8.64 -2.61
CA PRO A 78 3.74 -8.34 -4.01
C PRO A 78 2.76 -7.15 -4.10
N PRO A 79 2.94 -6.24 -5.07
CA PRO A 79 1.99 -5.16 -5.29
C PRO A 79 0.57 -5.74 -5.28
N ARG A 80 -0.32 -5.25 -4.41
CA ARG A 80 -1.71 -5.75 -4.31
C ARG A 80 -2.46 -5.71 -5.65
N TYR A 81 -2.01 -4.89 -6.60
CA TYR A 81 -2.48 -4.89 -7.98
C TYR A 81 -2.23 -6.22 -8.73
N LEU A 82 -1.28 -7.04 -8.30
CA LEU A 82 -0.93 -8.31 -8.91
C LEU A 82 -1.77 -9.49 -8.41
N GLU A 83 -2.61 -9.32 -7.38
CA GLU A 83 -3.46 -10.40 -6.89
C GLU A 83 -4.68 -10.64 -7.79
N ASN A 84 -5.14 -9.61 -8.52
CA ASN A 84 -6.14 -9.75 -9.57
C ASN A 84 -5.51 -9.53 -10.95
N LYS A 85 -5.26 -10.63 -11.66
CA LYS A 85 -4.84 -10.61 -13.07
C LYS A 85 -5.78 -9.77 -13.95
N GLU A 86 -7.08 -9.75 -13.61
CA GLU A 86 -8.08 -8.92 -14.29
C GLU A 86 -7.86 -7.41 -14.08
N ASP A 87 -7.49 -6.99 -12.86
CA ASP A 87 -7.24 -5.57 -12.54
C ASP A 87 -5.98 -5.06 -13.22
N THR A 88 -4.93 -5.88 -13.30
CA THR A 88 -3.70 -5.53 -14.04
C THR A 88 -3.91 -5.44 -15.54
N GLU A 89 -4.67 -6.37 -16.13
CA GLU A 89 -5.02 -6.31 -17.55
C GLU A 89 -5.88 -5.10 -17.88
N LEU A 90 -6.85 -4.75 -17.03
CA LEU A 90 -7.67 -3.56 -17.18
C LEU A 90 -6.83 -2.28 -17.11
N LEU A 91 -5.97 -2.15 -16.10
CA LEU A 91 -5.06 -1.01 -15.96
C LEU A 91 -4.09 -0.88 -17.14
N HIS A 92 -3.58 -2.01 -17.65
CA HIS A 92 -2.74 -2.02 -18.84
C HIS A 92 -3.50 -1.51 -20.08
N LYS A 93 -4.74 -1.97 -20.29
CA LYS A 93 -5.61 -1.50 -21.39
C LYS A 93 -5.91 -0.01 -21.27
N ILE A 94 -6.19 0.49 -20.07
CA ILE A 94 -6.43 1.91 -19.78
C ILE A 94 -5.20 2.76 -20.12
N ASN A 95 -4.01 2.35 -19.66
CA ASN A 95 -2.79 3.11 -19.86
C ASN A 95 -2.29 3.09 -21.32
N LYS A 96 -2.60 2.03 -22.08
CA LYS A 96 -2.21 1.91 -23.49
C LYS A 96 -3.06 2.80 -24.41
N ARG A 97 -4.31 3.09 -24.05
CA ARG A 97 -5.22 3.89 -24.88
C ARG A 97 -5.10 5.38 -24.54
N MET A 98 -4.46 6.13 -25.42
CA MET A 98 -4.32 7.58 -25.31
C MET A 98 -5.68 8.25 -25.04
N GLY A 99 -5.72 9.14 -24.05
CA GLY A 99 -6.94 9.87 -23.64
C GLY A 99 -7.88 9.10 -22.70
N MET A 100 -7.71 7.79 -22.52
CA MET A 100 -8.60 6.99 -21.67
C MET A 100 -8.53 7.39 -20.18
N ARG A 101 -7.32 7.71 -19.70
CA ARG A 101 -7.14 8.18 -18.31
C ARG A 101 -7.96 9.43 -18.01
N ASN A 102 -7.87 10.44 -18.88
CA ASN A 102 -8.60 11.71 -18.71
C ASN A 102 -10.12 11.49 -18.81
N LEU A 103 -10.56 10.56 -19.66
CA LEU A 103 -11.97 10.17 -19.75
C LEU A 103 -12.45 9.56 -18.45
N ILE A 104 -11.73 8.59 -17.88
CA ILE A 104 -12.08 7.97 -16.59
C ILE A 104 -12.14 9.02 -15.47
N GLU A 105 -11.16 9.91 -15.39
CA GLU A 105 -11.16 11.00 -14.41
C GLU A 105 -12.38 11.91 -14.54
N SER A 106 -12.88 12.10 -15.76
CA SER A 106 -14.12 12.86 -16.01
C SER A 106 -15.36 12.06 -15.59
N LEU A 107 -15.42 10.76 -15.90
CA LEU A 107 -16.52 9.87 -15.54
C LEU A 107 -16.69 9.74 -14.03
N LEU A 108 -15.60 9.69 -13.27
CA LEU A 108 -15.60 9.61 -11.81
C LEU A 108 -16.23 10.83 -11.12
N ARG A 109 -16.42 11.93 -11.85
CA ARG A 109 -17.04 13.17 -11.34
C ARG A 109 -18.53 13.30 -11.71
N LEU A 110 -19.06 12.37 -12.49
CA LEU A 110 -20.45 12.41 -12.94
C LEU A 110 -21.41 11.97 -11.83
N SER A 111 -22.66 12.41 -11.94
CA SER A 111 -23.75 11.85 -11.14
C SER A 111 -24.07 10.41 -11.59
N ASP A 112 -24.67 9.61 -10.72
CA ASP A 112 -25.09 8.24 -11.06
C ASP A 112 -26.05 8.20 -12.26
N ARG A 113 -26.90 9.23 -12.39
CA ARG A 113 -27.81 9.40 -13.53
C ARG A 113 -27.04 9.58 -14.83
N ASP A 114 -26.07 10.50 -14.85
CA ASP A 114 -25.30 10.80 -16.05
C ASP A 114 -24.38 9.65 -16.42
N LEU A 115 -23.76 9.00 -15.42
CA LEU A 115 -22.96 7.80 -15.62
C LEU A 115 -23.79 6.68 -16.26
N SER A 116 -25.04 6.49 -15.82
CA SER A 116 -25.96 5.49 -16.41
C SER A 116 -26.29 5.80 -17.88
N VAL A 117 -26.48 7.07 -18.24
CA VAL A 117 -26.70 7.49 -19.63
C VAL A 117 -25.47 7.21 -20.50
N ILE A 118 -24.27 7.52 -19.99
CA ILE A 118 -23.02 7.24 -20.70
C ILE A 118 -22.80 5.74 -20.87
N GLN A 119 -23.08 4.92 -19.86
CA GLN A 119 -23.00 3.45 -19.97
C GLN A 119 -23.95 2.90 -21.03
N ALA A 120 -25.20 3.39 -21.07
CA ALA A 120 -26.16 2.99 -22.10
C ALA A 120 -25.71 3.41 -23.50
N THR A 121 -25.05 4.57 -23.62
CA THR A 121 -24.50 5.06 -24.88
C THR A 121 -23.33 4.20 -25.33
N ALA A 122 -22.39 3.88 -24.44
CA ALA A 122 -21.23 3.03 -24.75
C ALA A 122 -21.67 1.65 -25.25
N LYS A 123 -22.65 1.00 -24.57
CA LYS A 123 -23.21 -0.29 -25.01
C LYS A 123 -23.82 -0.26 -26.41
N LYS A 124 -24.40 0.87 -26.83
CA LYS A 124 -24.96 1.02 -28.19
C LYS A 124 -23.88 1.19 -29.26
N LEU A 125 -22.69 1.63 -28.87
CA LEU A 125 -21.55 1.83 -29.79
C LEU A 125 -20.71 0.56 -29.96
N GLU A 126 -20.97 -0.51 -29.19
CA GLU A 126 -20.30 -1.81 -29.29
C GLU A 126 -20.89 -2.72 -30.41
N LEU A 127 -21.61 -2.13 -31.39
CA LEU A 127 -22.13 -2.80 -32.60
C LEU A 127 -21.05 -2.98 -33.68
#